data_AF-A0A4R6U361-F1
#
_entry.id   AF-A0A4R6U361-F1
#
_cell.length_a   1.000
_cell.length_b   1.000
_cell.length_c   1.000
_cell.angle_alpha   90.00
_cell.angle_beta   90.00
_cell.angle_gamma   90.00
#
_symmetry.space_group_name_H-M   'P 1'
#
loop_
_entity.id
_entity.type
_entity.pdbx_description
1 polymer ?
#
loop_
_entity_poly.entity_id
_entity_poly.type
_entity_poly.pdbx_seq_one_letter_code
_entity_poly.pdbx_strand_id
1 'polypeptide(L)'
;MYFVDRTLIEEQLTYIERLNDIYRTQRSWVSDIDQLAFERMVQGWIEAVVDTGNLLIDGYFMRDPGSYEDIIAIMEDEQVVSKKESQQLLKLLEQRGHVVRQFYRIDSVTLQETVKASWEALQSFPEAVRSFMKQETSVHAFKAENKQDKDREEPTS
;
A
#
# COMPACT_ATOMS: atom_id res chain seq x y z
N MET A 1 17.91 -4.54 15.38
CA MET A 1 17.80 -4.61 13.92
C MET A 1 16.32 -4.65 13.63
N TYR A 2 15.74 -3.57 13.10
CA TYR A 2 14.33 -3.58 12.71
C TYR A 2 14.22 -4.55 11.54
N PHE A 3 13.43 -5.60 11.73
CA PHE A 3 13.16 -6.61 10.73
C PHE A 3 11.84 -6.21 10.07
N VAL A 4 11.81 -6.14 8.73
CA VAL A 4 10.57 -5.92 7.98
C VAL A 4 9.57 -7.00 8.39
N ASP A 5 8.42 -6.62 8.94
CA ASP A 5 7.35 -7.57 9.26
C ASP A 5 6.60 -7.97 7.98
N ARG A 6 7.23 -8.86 7.21
CA ARG A 6 6.70 -9.35 5.93
C ARG A 6 5.38 -10.10 6.08
N THR A 7 5.17 -10.72 7.24
CA THR A 7 3.93 -11.43 7.53
C THR A 7 2.79 -10.43 7.61
N LEU A 8 2.95 -9.37 8.39
CA LEU A 8 1.93 -8.34 8.54
C LEU A 8 1.69 -7.59 7.22
N ILE A 9 2.73 -7.29 6.45
CA ILE A 9 2.57 -6.72 5.10
C ILE A 9 1.72 -7.65 4.23
N GLU A 10 2.04 -8.94 4.16
CA GLU A 10 1.30 -9.89 3.32
C GLU A 10 -0.16 -10.05 3.76
N GLU A 11 -0.46 -9.96 5.06
CA GLU A 11 -1.84 -9.93 5.57
C GLU A 11 -2.62 -8.71 5.03
N GLN A 12 -2.00 -7.53 4.99
CA GLN A 12 -2.59 -6.32 4.41
C GLN A 12 -2.82 -6.47 2.90
N LEU A 13 -1.85 -7.00 2.17
CA LEU A 13 -1.95 -7.20 0.73
C LEU A 13 -3.07 -8.21 0.38
N THR A 14 -3.14 -9.32 1.11
CA THR A 14 -4.19 -10.33 0.94
C THR A 14 -5.57 -9.73 1.26
N TYR A 15 -5.66 -8.84 2.24
CA TYR A 15 -6.89 -8.13 2.55
C TYR A 15 -7.33 -7.22 1.39
N ILE A 16 -6.41 -6.44 0.80
CA ILE A 16 -6.68 -5.62 -0.40
C ILE A 16 -7.18 -6.49 -1.56
N GLU A 17 -6.52 -7.63 -1.83
CA GLU A 17 -6.91 -8.56 -2.89
C GLU A 17 -8.33 -9.11 -2.67
N ARG A 18 -8.67 -9.46 -1.42
CA ARG A 18 -10.03 -9.87 -1.07
C ARG A 18 -11.06 -8.77 -1.36
N LEU A 19 -10.76 -7.51 -1.00
CA LEU A 19 -11.66 -6.39 -1.30
C LEU A 19 -11.79 -6.18 -2.81
N ASN A 20 -10.70 -6.30 -3.55
CA ASN A 20 -10.70 -6.20 -5.01
C ASN A 20 -11.59 -7.27 -5.66
N ASP A 21 -11.53 -8.50 -5.18
CA ASP A 21 -12.39 -9.57 -5.68
C ASP A 21 -13.87 -9.33 -5.38
N ILE A 22 -14.20 -8.83 -4.18
CA ILE A 22 -15.58 -8.43 -3.85
C ILE A 22 -16.05 -7.32 -4.80
N TYR A 23 -15.23 -6.30 -5.02
CA TYR A 23 -15.58 -5.17 -5.91
C TYR A 23 -15.83 -5.62 -7.34
N ARG A 24 -14.98 -6.52 -7.85
CA ARG A 24 -15.07 -7.03 -9.22
C ARG A 24 -16.25 -7.97 -9.45
N THR A 25 -16.64 -8.71 -8.43
CA THR A 25 -17.72 -9.72 -8.54
C THR A 25 -19.11 -9.15 -8.27
N GLN A 26 -19.22 -8.09 -7.49
CA GLN A 26 -20.48 -7.43 -7.21
C GLN A 26 -21.03 -6.69 -8.44
N ARG A 27 -22.31 -6.88 -8.74
CA ARG A 27 -22.94 -6.30 -9.93
C ARG A 27 -23.33 -4.83 -9.78
N SER A 28 -23.69 -4.41 -8.57
CA SER A 28 -24.19 -3.05 -8.30
C SER A 28 -24.08 -2.68 -6.82
N TRP A 29 -23.98 -1.38 -6.55
CA TRP A 29 -23.91 -0.81 -5.21
C TRP A 29 -25.08 0.14 -4.94
N VAL A 30 -26.31 -0.42 -4.87
CA VAL A 30 -27.54 0.40 -4.90
C VAL A 30 -28.33 0.30 -3.61
N SER A 31 -28.46 -0.88 -3.01
CA SER A 31 -29.21 -1.02 -1.75
C SER A 31 -28.46 -0.39 -0.58
N ASP A 32 -29.17 -0.07 0.50
CA ASP A 32 -28.55 0.48 1.73
C ASP A 32 -27.43 -0.43 2.27
N ILE A 33 -27.61 -1.75 2.19
CA ILE A 33 -26.59 -2.72 2.58
C ILE A 33 -25.38 -2.63 1.64
N ASP A 34 -25.61 -2.52 0.34
CA ASP A 34 -24.51 -2.39 -0.62
C ASP A 34 -23.74 -1.09 -0.38
N GLN A 35 -24.41 0.02 -0.11
CA GLN A 35 -23.76 1.30 0.15
C GLN A 35 -22.87 1.22 1.40
N LEU A 36 -23.40 0.69 2.51
CA LEU A 36 -22.61 0.47 3.73
C LEU A 36 -21.42 -0.48 3.50
N ALA A 37 -21.62 -1.53 2.70
CA ALA A 37 -20.53 -2.44 2.34
C ALA A 37 -19.47 -1.72 1.51
N PHE A 38 -19.87 -0.90 0.53
CA PHE A 38 -18.98 -0.14 -0.32
C PHE A 38 -18.16 0.88 0.48
N GLU A 39 -18.80 1.63 1.36
CA GLU A 39 -18.14 2.57 2.28
C GLU A 39 -17.08 1.87 3.14
N ARG A 40 -17.42 0.68 3.65
CA ARG A 40 -16.49 -0.13 4.45
C ARG A 40 -15.31 -0.64 3.62
N MET A 41 -15.54 -0.99 2.35
CA MET A 41 -14.46 -1.39 1.43
C MET A 41 -13.51 -0.22 1.16
N VAL A 42 -14.04 0.99 0.94
CA VAL A 42 -13.21 2.19 0.76
C VAL A 42 -12.34 2.47 1.97
N GLN A 43 -12.92 2.41 3.18
CA GLN A 43 -12.14 2.51 4.40
C GLN A 43 -11.06 1.41 4.47
N GLY A 44 -11.41 0.16 4.14
CA GLY A 44 -10.50 -0.97 4.16
C GLY A 44 -9.31 -0.80 3.22
N TRP A 45 -9.54 -0.37 1.97
CA TRP A 45 -8.46 -0.08 1.03
C TRP A 45 -7.53 1.03 1.53
N ILE A 46 -8.11 2.13 2.02
CA ILE A 46 -7.33 3.28 2.50
C ILE A 46 -6.43 2.88 3.67
N GLU A 47 -6.97 2.27 4.71
CA GLU A 47 -6.17 1.91 5.89
C GLU A 47 -5.12 0.84 5.53
N ALA A 48 -5.46 -0.15 4.71
CA ALA A 48 -4.50 -1.19 4.32
C ALA A 48 -3.33 -0.64 3.49
N VAL A 49 -3.58 0.30 2.58
CA VAL A 49 -2.53 0.98 1.80
C VAL A 49 -1.63 1.81 2.74
N VAL A 50 -2.23 2.59 3.64
CA VAL A 50 -1.50 3.43 4.61
C VAL A 50 -0.66 2.58 5.56
N ASP A 51 -1.23 1.52 6.12
CA ASP A 51 -0.55 0.62 7.05
C ASP A 51 0.59 -0.13 6.37
N THR A 52 0.36 -0.60 5.13
CA THR A 52 1.43 -1.20 4.30
C THR A 52 2.57 -0.20 4.08
N GLY A 53 2.25 1.05 3.72
CA GLY A 53 3.25 2.10 3.53
C GLY A 53 4.05 2.38 4.80
N ASN A 54 3.41 2.48 5.96
CA ASN A 54 4.11 2.65 7.24
C ASN A 54 5.05 1.48 7.54
N LEU A 55 4.61 0.24 7.34
CA LEU A 55 5.45 -0.95 7.55
C LEU A 55 6.65 -0.99 6.61
N LEU A 56 6.50 -0.55 5.36
CA LEU A 56 7.60 -0.42 4.42
C LEU A 56 8.59 0.66 4.86
N ILE A 57 8.10 1.84 5.25
CA ILE A 57 8.94 2.96 5.70
C ILE A 57 9.80 2.53 6.89
N ASP A 58 9.17 1.96 7.91
CA ASP A 58 9.84 1.49 9.12
C ASP A 58 10.80 0.32 8.81
N GLY A 59 10.38 -0.61 7.95
CA GLY A 59 11.12 -1.82 7.63
C GLY A 59 12.36 -1.60 6.75
N TYR A 60 12.33 -0.60 5.88
CA TYR A 60 13.39 -0.31 4.92
C TYR A 60 14.17 0.98 5.22
N PHE A 61 13.94 1.59 6.39
CA PHE A 61 14.62 2.80 6.85
C PHE A 61 14.46 3.98 5.87
N MET A 62 13.25 4.16 5.34
CA MET A 62 12.89 5.30 4.51
C MET A 62 12.77 6.57 5.39
N ARG A 63 12.50 7.73 4.77
CA ARG A 63 12.25 8.97 5.53
C ARG A 63 10.93 8.89 6.31
N ASP A 64 10.88 9.54 7.48
CA ASP A 64 9.67 9.60 8.30
C ASP A 64 8.53 10.37 7.60
N PRO A 65 7.27 9.87 7.66
CA PRO A 65 6.12 10.56 7.09
C PRO A 65 5.58 11.64 8.05
N GLY A 66 5.27 12.82 7.52
CA GLY A 66 4.59 13.89 8.26
C GLY A 66 3.06 13.84 8.20
N SER A 67 2.49 13.04 7.28
CA SER A 67 1.05 12.92 7.03
C SER A 67 0.74 11.62 6.28
N TYR A 68 -0.54 11.29 6.08
CA TYR A 68 -0.91 10.10 5.29
C TYR A 68 -0.56 10.27 3.81
N GLU A 69 -0.70 11.48 3.28
CA GLU A 69 -0.32 11.83 1.92
C GLU A 69 1.18 11.65 1.72
N ASP A 70 1.96 11.97 2.75
CA ASP A 70 3.41 11.80 2.75
C ASP A 70 3.82 10.33 2.67
N ILE A 71 3.06 9.41 3.27
CA ILE A 71 3.30 7.95 3.15
C ILE A 71 3.24 7.52 1.68
N ILE A 72 2.23 7.99 0.94
CA ILE A 72 2.09 7.67 -0.48
C ILE A 72 3.21 8.32 -1.30
N ALA A 73 3.57 9.56 -0.98
CA ALA A 73 4.68 10.26 -1.64
C ALA A 73 6.02 9.54 -1.42
N ILE A 74 6.29 9.04 -0.21
CA ILE A 74 7.50 8.25 0.09
C ILE A 74 7.51 6.95 -0.72
N MET A 75 6.38 6.26 -0.81
CA MET A 75 6.28 5.05 -1.65
C MET A 75 6.52 5.35 -3.14
N GLU A 76 6.16 6.53 -3.63
CA GLU A 76 6.53 6.98 -4.99
C GLU A 76 8.03 7.28 -5.11
N ASP A 77 8.59 8.03 -4.16
CA ASP A 77 10.01 8.43 -4.14
C ASP A 77 10.92 7.19 -4.12
N GLU A 78 10.55 6.18 -3.34
CA GLU A 78 11.26 4.89 -3.19
C GLU A 78 10.87 3.87 -4.27
N GLN A 79 10.10 4.30 -5.28
CA GLN A 79 9.68 3.50 -6.43
C GLN A 79 8.91 2.21 -6.08
N VAL A 80 8.24 2.18 -4.92
CA VAL A 80 7.31 1.11 -4.53
C VAL A 80 6.09 1.13 -5.46
N VAL A 81 5.59 2.33 -5.75
CA VAL A 81 4.49 2.57 -6.69
C VAL A 81 4.90 3.58 -7.75
N SER A 82 4.32 3.49 -8.94
CA SER A 82 4.55 4.50 -9.98
C SER A 82 3.89 5.83 -9.62
N LYS A 83 4.37 6.91 -10.23
CA LYS A 83 3.75 8.25 -10.12
C LYS A 83 2.24 8.25 -10.46
N LYS A 84 1.83 7.45 -11.44
CA LYS A 84 0.43 7.33 -11.84
C LYS A 84 -0.40 6.67 -10.73
N GLU A 85 0.12 5.59 -10.14
CA GLU A 85 -0.55 4.88 -9.05
C GLU A 85 -0.59 5.73 -7.78
N SER A 86 0.50 6.41 -7.44
CA SER A 86 0.57 7.39 -6.34
C SER A 86 -0.56 8.44 -6.44
N GLN A 87 -0.73 9.06 -7.61
CA GLN A 87 -1.83 10.02 -7.83
C GLN A 87 -3.22 9.42 -7.66
N GLN A 88 -3.41 8.16 -8.07
CA GLN A 88 -4.66 7.43 -7.90
C GLN A 88 -4.92 7.09 -6.43
N LEU A 89 -3.90 6.66 -5.69
CA LEU A 89 -3.99 6.36 -4.25
C LEU A 89 -4.23 7.63 -3.43
N LEU A 90 -3.59 8.75 -3.76
CA LEU A 90 -3.84 10.05 -3.13
C LEU A 90 -5.30 10.49 -3.28
N LYS A 91 -5.89 10.36 -4.47
CA LYS A 91 -7.33 10.63 -4.67
C LYS A 91 -8.23 9.75 -3.81
N LEU A 92 -7.87 8.47 -3.64
CA LEU A 92 -8.62 7.58 -2.76
C LEU A 92 -8.48 8.03 -1.29
N LEU A 93 -7.26 8.39 -0.88
CA LEU A 93 -6.95 8.83 0.48
C LEU A 93 -7.70 10.11 0.88
N GLU A 94 -8.00 11.01 -0.07
CA GLU A 94 -8.86 12.18 0.18
C GLU A 94 -10.23 11.79 0.76
N GLN A 95 -10.73 10.59 0.46
CA GLN A 95 -12.02 10.08 0.97
C GLN A 95 -11.94 9.61 2.42
N ARG A 96 -10.75 9.49 3.00
CA ARG A 96 -10.55 8.98 4.36
C ARG A 96 -11.38 9.75 5.38
N GLY A 97 -11.35 11.09 5.31
CA GLY A 97 -12.09 11.96 6.21
C GLY A 97 -13.61 11.70 6.15
N HIS A 98 -14.13 11.41 4.95
CA HIS A 98 -15.52 11.08 4.74
C HIS A 98 -15.88 9.74 5.37
N VAL A 99 -15.13 8.67 5.08
CA VAL A 99 -15.46 7.32 5.55
C VAL A 99 -15.19 7.08 7.04
N VAL A 100 -14.31 7.87 7.69
CA VAL A 100 -13.98 7.66 9.12
C VAL A 100 -14.59 8.70 10.07
N ARG A 101 -14.80 9.94 9.64
CA ARG A 101 -15.27 11.04 10.53
C ARG A 101 -16.62 11.60 10.10
N GLN A 102 -16.87 11.69 8.80
CA GLN A 102 -18.10 12.27 8.25
C GLN A 102 -19.02 11.22 7.64
N PHE A 103 -18.98 9.99 8.17
CA PHE A 103 -19.65 8.81 7.60
C PHE A 103 -21.16 8.97 7.43
N TYR A 104 -21.79 9.86 8.20
CA TYR A 104 -23.22 10.17 8.14
C TYR A 104 -23.60 11.12 6.99
N ARG A 105 -22.64 11.55 6.15
CA ARG A 105 -22.81 12.49 5.02
C ARG A 105 -21.97 12.10 3.81
N ILE A 106 -21.77 10.80 3.59
CA ILE A 106 -21.04 10.31 2.41
C ILE A 106 -21.88 10.55 1.16
N ASP A 107 -21.26 11.12 0.12
CA ASP A 107 -21.82 11.13 -1.22
C ASP A 107 -21.40 9.85 -1.95
N SER A 108 -22.33 8.90 -2.06
CA SER A 108 -22.09 7.61 -2.69
C SER A 108 -21.66 7.72 -4.16
N VAL A 109 -22.10 8.76 -4.89
CA VAL A 109 -21.72 8.96 -6.31
C VAL A 109 -20.25 9.35 -6.38
N THR A 110 -19.86 10.39 -5.65
CA THR A 110 -18.46 10.85 -5.57
C THR A 110 -17.53 9.72 -5.09
N LEU A 111 -17.96 8.93 -4.10
CA LEU A 111 -17.18 7.81 -3.59
C LEU A 111 -16.97 6.71 -4.65
N GLN A 112 -18.02 6.34 -5.38
CA GLN A 112 -17.93 5.34 -6.46
C GLN A 112 -17.06 5.82 -7.62
N GLU A 113 -17.17 7.09 -8.01
CA GLU A 113 -16.32 7.70 -9.03
C GLU A 113 -14.85 7.72 -8.62
N THR A 114 -14.58 8.02 -7.35
CA THR A 114 -13.22 8.00 -6.80
C THR A 114 -12.62 6.60 -6.86
N VAL A 115 -13.34 5.58 -6.39
CA VAL A 115 -12.85 4.19 -6.47
C VAL A 115 -12.61 3.77 -7.92
N LYS A 116 -13.51 4.12 -8.84
CA LYS A 116 -13.34 3.83 -10.27
C LYS A 116 -12.08 4.50 -10.84
N ALA A 117 -11.79 5.74 -10.44
CA ALA A 117 -10.59 6.45 -10.86
C ALA A 117 -9.30 5.87 -10.27
N SER A 118 -9.39 5.27 -9.08
CA SER A 118 -8.26 4.66 -8.35
C SER A 118 -8.12 3.15 -8.57
N TRP A 119 -9.02 2.55 -9.36
CA TRP A 119 -9.15 1.09 -9.46
C TRP A 119 -7.88 0.41 -9.99
N GLU A 120 -7.23 1.00 -10.98
CA GLU A 120 -5.97 0.45 -11.53
C GLU A 120 -4.89 0.32 -10.45
N ALA A 121 -4.64 1.37 -9.67
CA ALA A 121 -3.71 1.33 -8.55
C ALA A 121 -4.11 0.30 -7.48
N LEU A 122 -5.41 0.21 -7.14
CA LEU A 122 -5.87 -0.79 -6.17
C LEU A 122 -5.61 -2.21 -6.62
N GLN A 123 -5.70 -2.48 -7.93
CA GLN A 123 -5.42 -3.80 -8.50
C GLN A 123 -3.93 -4.13 -8.51
N SER A 124 -3.07 -3.17 -8.84
CA SER A 124 -1.62 -3.39 -8.98
C SER A 124 -0.84 -3.27 -7.67
N PHE A 125 -1.37 -2.55 -6.68
CA PHE A 125 -0.67 -2.24 -5.42
C PHE A 125 -0.08 -3.48 -4.72
N PRO A 126 -0.80 -4.61 -4.55
CA PRO A 126 -0.23 -5.80 -3.91
C PRO A 126 1.03 -6.32 -4.63
N GLU A 127 0.99 -6.42 -5.95
CA GLU A 127 2.13 -6.92 -6.72
C GLU A 127 3.29 -5.92 -6.73
N ALA A 128 2.99 -4.61 -6.75
CA ALA A 128 3.99 -3.56 -6.66
C ALA A 128 4.78 -3.65 -5.34
N VAL A 129 4.08 -3.80 -4.21
CA VAL A 129 4.70 -3.98 -2.89
C VAL A 129 5.52 -5.28 -2.81
N ARG A 130 4.98 -6.41 -3.29
CA ARG A 130 5.72 -7.69 -3.30
C ARG A 130 6.98 -7.61 -4.16
N SER A 131 6.90 -6.94 -5.32
CA SER A 131 8.03 -6.73 -6.22
C SER A 131 9.12 -5.89 -5.55
N PHE A 132 8.75 -4.78 -4.92
CA PHE A 132 9.66 -3.94 -4.14
C PHE A 132 10.37 -4.75 -3.04
N MET A 133 9.61 -5.46 -2.20
CA MET A 133 10.18 -6.25 -1.11
C MET A 133 11.17 -7.31 -1.62
N LYS A 134 10.85 -7.97 -2.75
CA LYS A 134 11.72 -8.96 -3.39
C LYS A 134 13.03 -8.32 -3.89
N GLN A 135 12.93 -7.19 -4.58
CA GLN A 135 14.10 -6.45 -5.09
C GLN A 135 15.05 -6.05 -3.97
N GLU A 136 14.54 -5.42 -2.90
CA GLU A 136 15.38 -4.99 -1.78
C GLU A 136 16.02 -6.18 -1.05
N THR A 137 15.31 -7.31 -0.93
CA THR A 137 15.89 -8.55 -0.38
C THR A 137 17.13 -8.98 -1.16
N SER A 138 17.05 -8.96 -2.50
CA SER A 138 18.16 -9.35 -3.37
C SER A 138 19.35 -8.39 -3.25
N VAL A 139 19.09 -7.08 -3.17
CA VAL A 139 20.15 -6.06 -2.98
C VAL A 139 20.88 -6.28 -1.65
N HIS A 140 20.15 -6.52 -0.56
CA HIS A 140 20.74 -6.79 0.75
C HIS A 140 21.52 -8.11 0.79
N ALA A 141 21.02 -9.17 0.16
CA ALA A 141 21.73 -10.45 0.03
C ALA A 141 23.07 -10.27 -0.72
N PHE A 142 23.05 -9.58 -1.86
CA PHE A 142 24.26 -9.31 -2.65
C PHE A 142 25.29 -8.45 -1.90
N LYS A 143 24.86 -7.45 -1.13
CA LYS A 143 25.77 -6.66 -0.29
C LYS A 143 26.41 -7.49 0.82
N ALA A 144 25.69 -8.47 1.38
CA ALA A 144 26.23 -9.36 2.41
C ALA A 144 27.28 -10.33 1.85
N GLU A 145 27.05 -10.90 0.66
CA GLU A 145 28.01 -11.79 -0.02
C GLU A 145 29.31 -11.06 -0.38
N ASN A 146 29.24 -9.87 -0.96
CA ASN A 146 30.42 -9.07 -1.30
C ASN A 146 31.23 -8.65 -0.06
N LYS A 147 30.58 -8.50 1.10
CA LYS A 147 31.27 -8.20 2.35
C LYS A 147 32.03 -9.43 2.87
N GLN A 148 31.44 -10.62 2.76
CA GLN A 148 32.09 -11.88 3.15
C GLN A 148 33.28 -12.23 2.23
N ASP A 149 33.22 -11.91 0.94
CA ASP A 149 34.35 -12.15 0.03
C ASP A 149 35.51 -11.16 0.27
N LYS A 150 35.23 -9.88 0.57
CA LYS A 150 36.27 -8.92 0.96
C LYS A 150 36.96 -9.28 2.27
N ASP A 151 36.22 -9.76 3.27
CA ASP A 151 36.79 -10.20 4.55
C ASP A 151 37.59 -11.51 4.43
N ARG A 152 37.47 -12.25 3.32
CA ARG A 152 38.26 -13.45 3.01
C ARG A 152 39.55 -13.16 2.22
N GLU A 153 39.65 -11.99 1.59
CA GLU A 153 40.80 -11.58 0.78
C GLU A 153 41.88 -10.79 1.53
N GLU A 154 41.67 -10.41 2.79
CA GLU A 154 42.75 -9.87 3.64
C GLU A 154 43.49 -11.02 4.36
N PRO A 155 44.74 -11.36 3.95
CA PRO A 155 45.54 -12.30 4.72
C PRO A 155 46.04 -11.59 5.98
N THR A 156 45.90 -12.25 7.12
CA THR A 156 46.62 -11.94 8.35
C THR A 156 48.10 -11.71 8.06
N SER A 157 48.57 -10.47 8.13
CA SER A 157 49.99 -10.14 8.22
C SER A 157 50.42 -10.11 9.68
#